data_AF-A0A4Q5N0L2-F1
#
_entry.id   AF-A0A4Q5N0L2-F1
#
_cell.length_a   1.000
_cell.length_b   1.000
_cell.length_c   1.000
_cell.angle_alpha   90.00
_cell.angle_beta   90.00
_cell.angle_gamma   90.00
#
_symmetry.space_group_name_H-M   'P 1'
#
loop_
_entity.id
_entity.type
_entity.pdbx_description
1 polymer ?
#
loop_
_entity_poly.entity_id
_entity_poly.type
_entity_poly.pdbx_seq_one_letter_code
_entity_poly.pdbx_strand_id
1 'polypeptide(L)'
;MTMTWTRPAEVLTDGARGWDGVWTLVYAAGQAAMNLSAVPGADDDLGLMYAALDVSYALTEIESLGRDVVTVAVNLGSVDLTDRDAAVAVIDDLLATAQCLATELVEVPDVGAAQALCGSRVTTLLASARAKATGGAW
;
A
#
# COMPACT_ATOMS: atom_id res chain seq x y z
N MET A 1 20.44 -15.50 3.62
CA MET A 1 19.91 -15.11 2.31
C MET A 1 18.95 -13.97 2.57
N THR A 2 19.34 -12.75 2.21
CA THR A 2 18.49 -11.56 2.29
C THR A 2 17.36 -11.71 1.28
N MET A 3 16.15 -11.99 1.77
CA MET A 3 14.95 -11.97 0.93
C MET A 3 14.55 -10.51 0.74
N THR A 4 15.04 -9.90 -0.34
CA THR A 4 14.60 -8.57 -0.74
C THR A 4 13.18 -8.69 -1.30
N TRP A 5 12.22 -7.99 -0.68
CA TRP A 5 10.83 -7.92 -1.14
C TRP A 5 10.68 -7.40 -2.58
N THR A 6 11.74 -6.85 -3.17
CA THR A 6 11.81 -6.32 -4.53
C THR A 6 11.18 -7.24 -5.57
N ARG A 7 11.65 -8.49 -5.69
CA ARG A 7 11.15 -9.39 -6.76
C ARG A 7 9.69 -9.80 -6.57
N PRO A 8 9.22 -10.16 -5.36
CA PRO A 8 7.79 -10.32 -5.11
C PRO A 8 6.97 -9.06 -5.43
N ALA A 9 7.46 -7.87 -5.08
CA ALA A 9 6.77 -6.60 -5.34
C ALA A 9 6.67 -6.29 -6.84
N GLU A 10 7.73 -6.54 -7.62
CA GLU A 10 7.70 -6.41 -9.09
C GLU A 10 6.59 -7.27 -9.70
N VAL A 11 6.48 -8.54 -9.28
CA VAL A 11 5.44 -9.45 -9.77
C VAL A 11 4.03 -8.95 -9.44
N LEU A 12 3.84 -8.38 -8.24
CA LEU A 12 2.55 -7.79 -7.86
C LEU A 12 2.21 -6.57 -8.71
N THR A 13 3.16 -5.65 -8.87
CA THR A 13 3.01 -4.44 -9.67
C THR A 13 2.69 -4.75 -11.13
N ASP A 14 3.40 -5.70 -11.74
CA ASP A 14 3.18 -6.11 -13.13
C ASP A 14 1.77 -6.65 -13.38
N GLY A 15 1.22 -7.37 -12.39
CA GLY A 15 -0.09 -8.00 -12.45
C GLY A 15 -1.27 -7.13 -12.00
N ALA A 16 -1.02 -6.02 -11.32
CA ALA A 16 -2.08 -5.22 -10.68
C ALA A 16 -2.96 -4.49 -11.71
N ARG A 17 -4.27 -4.77 -11.70
CA ARG A 17 -5.27 -4.13 -12.57
C ARG A 17 -6.55 -3.88 -11.80
N GLY A 18 -7.25 -2.80 -12.14
CA GLY A 18 -8.54 -2.48 -11.51
C GLY A 18 -8.43 -2.25 -10.00
N TRP A 19 -9.58 -2.17 -9.32
CA TRP A 19 -9.63 -2.01 -7.87
C TRP A 19 -9.05 -3.21 -7.12
N ASP A 20 -9.09 -4.42 -7.70
CA ASP A 20 -8.45 -5.62 -7.15
C ASP A 20 -6.94 -5.45 -7.05
N GLY A 21 -6.32 -4.90 -8.10
CA GLY A 21 -4.91 -4.57 -8.14
C GLY A 21 -4.55 -3.52 -7.10
N VAL A 22 -5.34 -2.44 -7.01
CA VAL A 22 -5.15 -1.41 -5.97
C VAL A 22 -5.21 -2.06 -4.59
N TRP A 23 -6.27 -2.83 -4.29
CA TRP A 23 -6.44 -3.48 -3.00
C TRP A 23 -5.25 -4.40 -2.69
N THR A 24 -4.82 -5.23 -3.65
CA THR A 24 -3.71 -6.19 -3.46
C THR A 24 -2.40 -5.50 -3.14
N LEU A 25 -2.05 -4.43 -3.88
CA LEU A 25 -0.83 -3.66 -3.65
C LEU A 25 -0.86 -2.96 -2.30
N VAL A 26 -1.99 -2.32 -1.97
CA VAL A 26 -2.19 -1.60 -0.71
C VAL A 26 -2.13 -2.56 0.48
N TYR A 27 -2.77 -3.72 0.38
CA TYR A 27 -2.71 -4.75 1.41
C TYR A 27 -1.28 -5.25 1.64
N ALA A 28 -0.55 -5.58 0.56
CA ALA A 28 0.82 -6.06 0.66
C ALA A 28 1.74 -5.01 1.32
N ALA A 29 1.58 -3.73 0.96
CA ALA A 29 2.33 -2.62 1.55
C ALA A 29 2.02 -2.44 3.04
N GLY A 30 0.74 -2.48 3.43
CA GLY A 30 0.34 -2.37 4.84
C GLY A 30 0.86 -3.52 5.69
N GLN A 31 0.77 -4.75 5.19
CA GLN A 31 1.31 -5.91 5.88
C GLN A 31 2.84 -5.84 6.00
N ALA A 32 3.53 -5.38 4.94
CA ALA A 32 4.96 -5.17 4.96
C ALA A 32 5.37 -4.09 5.99
N ALA A 33 4.65 -2.97 6.06
CA ALA A 33 4.89 -1.92 7.04
C ALA A 33 4.72 -2.43 8.48
N MET A 34 3.64 -3.20 8.75
CA MET A 34 3.42 -3.84 10.06
C MET A 34 4.52 -4.84 10.41
N ASN A 35 4.92 -5.68 9.46
CA ASN A 35 5.98 -6.66 9.69
C ASN A 35 7.31 -5.97 10.02
N LEU A 36 7.63 -4.89 9.30
CA LEU A 36 8.87 -4.14 9.52
C LEU A 36 8.85 -3.37 10.85
N SER A 37 7.72 -2.75 11.23
CA SER A 37 7.59 -2.07 12.53
C SER A 37 7.65 -3.01 13.73
N ALA A 38 7.39 -4.31 13.52
CA ALA A 38 7.42 -5.31 14.58
C ALA A 38 8.79 -6.00 14.76
N VAL A 39 9.80 -5.66 13.94
CA VAL A 39 11.12 -6.28 14.07
C VAL A 39 11.83 -5.72 15.33
N PRO A 40 12.40 -6.58 16.21
CA PRO A 40 13.08 -6.12 17.42
C PRO A 40 14.17 -5.09 17.12
N GLY A 41 14.11 -3.92 17.76
CA GLY A 41 14.99 -2.78 17.48
C GLY A 41 14.39 -1.71 16.57
N ALA A 42 13.15 -1.89 16.09
CA ALA A 42 12.35 -0.88 15.39
C ALA A 42 11.41 -0.08 16.32
N ASP A 43 11.62 -0.15 17.64
CA ASP A 43 10.66 0.29 18.67
C ASP A 43 10.25 1.77 18.59
N ASP A 44 11.07 2.62 17.94
CA ASP A 44 10.80 4.06 17.76
C ASP A 44 10.16 4.40 16.40
N ASP A 45 9.91 3.42 15.53
CA ASP A 45 9.40 3.65 14.17
C ASP A 45 7.86 3.75 14.12
N LEU A 46 7.33 4.79 14.76
CA LEU A 46 5.91 5.13 14.71
C LEU A 46 5.44 5.44 13.28
N GLY A 47 6.35 5.85 12.38
CA GLY A 47 6.03 6.18 10.99
C GLY A 47 5.42 4.99 10.25
N LEU A 48 6.04 3.82 10.34
CA LEU A 48 5.54 2.60 9.71
C LEU A 48 4.19 2.13 10.28
N MET A 49 3.99 2.26 11.60
CA MET A 49 2.71 1.93 12.22
C MET A 49 1.59 2.87 11.75
N TYR A 50 1.85 4.17 11.67
CA TYR A 50 0.86 5.12 11.15
C TYR A 50 0.63 4.97 9.65
N ALA A 51 1.66 4.59 8.88
CA ALA A 51 1.49 4.25 7.46
C ALA A 51 0.57 3.04 7.29
N ALA A 52 0.76 1.99 8.09
CA ALA A 52 -0.12 0.82 8.10
C ALA A 52 -1.56 1.17 8.50
N LEU A 53 -1.75 2.11 9.43
CA LEU A 53 -3.08 2.60 9.81
C LEU A 53 -3.78 3.31 8.63
N ASP A 54 -3.10 4.22 7.95
CA ASP A 54 -3.67 4.88 6.76
C ASP A 54 -4.02 3.88 5.66
N VAL A 55 -3.16 2.87 5.46
CA VAL A 55 -3.42 1.76 4.54
C VAL A 55 -4.71 1.02 4.94
N SER A 56 -4.93 0.75 6.22
CA SER A 56 -6.16 0.08 6.68
C SER A 56 -7.43 0.90 6.37
N TYR A 57 -7.37 2.23 6.48
CA TYR A 57 -8.46 3.10 6.07
C TYR A 57 -8.66 3.09 4.56
N ALA A 58 -7.57 3.06 3.78
CA ALA A 58 -7.66 2.99 2.32
C ALA A 58 -8.33 1.68 1.88
N LEU A 59 -7.97 0.54 2.48
CA LEU A 59 -8.62 -0.75 2.23
C LEU A 59 -10.11 -0.70 2.56
N THR A 60 -10.49 -0.07 3.67
CA THR A 60 -11.90 0.09 4.07
C THR A 60 -12.70 0.89 3.02
N GLU A 61 -12.12 1.97 2.48
CA GLU A 61 -12.75 2.75 1.41
C GLU A 61 -12.91 1.93 0.13
N ILE A 62 -11.92 1.11 -0.24
CA ILE A 62 -11.98 0.24 -1.43
C ILE A 62 -13.05 -0.85 -1.25
N GLU A 63 -13.08 -1.50 -0.09
CA GLU A 63 -14.05 -2.55 0.23
C GLU A 63 -15.49 -2.04 0.25
N SER A 64 -15.68 -0.74 0.55
CA SER A 64 -16.99 -0.10 0.51
C SER A 64 -17.60 0.02 -0.90
N LEU A 65 -16.80 -0.17 -1.97
CA LEU A 65 -17.28 -0.15 -3.36
C LEU A 65 -18.16 -1.36 -3.72
N GLY A 66 -18.12 -2.44 -2.92
CA GLY A 66 -18.99 -3.61 -3.09
C GLY A 66 -18.31 -4.85 -3.69
N ARG A 67 -19.12 -5.87 -4.01
CA ARG A 67 -18.69 -7.27 -4.28
C ARG A 67 -17.81 -7.50 -5.51
N ASP A 68 -17.57 -6.48 -6.32
CA ASP A 68 -16.75 -6.63 -7.54
C ASP A 68 -15.25 -6.57 -7.26
N VAL A 69 -14.82 -6.33 -6.00
CA VAL A 69 -13.41 -6.37 -5.63
C VAL A 69 -12.99 -7.78 -5.20
N VAL A 70 -12.26 -8.50 -6.04
CA VAL A 70 -11.60 -9.77 -5.67
C VAL A 70 -10.32 -9.45 -4.92
N THR A 71 -10.34 -9.67 -3.60
CA THR A 71 -9.22 -9.34 -2.72
C THR A 71 -8.23 -10.49 -2.60
N VAL A 72 -6.99 -10.28 -3.05
CA VAL A 72 -5.90 -11.25 -2.90
C VAL A 72 -4.94 -10.75 -1.82
N ALA A 73 -5.08 -11.29 -0.61
CA ALA A 73 -4.19 -10.98 0.49
C ALA A 73 -2.79 -11.55 0.25
N VAL A 74 -1.80 -10.67 0.03
CA VAL A 74 -0.41 -11.07 -0.20
C VAL A 74 0.46 -10.62 0.97
N ASN A 75 1.23 -11.56 1.52
CA ASN A 75 2.23 -11.30 2.54
C ASN A 75 3.63 -11.49 1.94
N LEU A 76 4.45 -10.44 1.97
CA LEU A 76 5.83 -10.46 1.45
C LEU A 76 6.81 -11.19 2.39
N GLY A 77 6.36 -11.57 3.60
CA GLY A 77 7.17 -12.23 4.61
C GLY A 77 7.88 -11.23 5.54
N SER A 78 8.87 -11.73 6.28
CA SER A 78 9.73 -10.95 7.18
C SER A 78 10.99 -10.46 6.46
N VAL A 79 11.53 -9.33 6.90
CA VAL A 79 12.80 -8.76 6.42
C VAL A 79 13.74 -8.46 7.60
N ASP A 80 15.05 -8.51 7.37
CA ASP A 80 16.05 -8.11 8.37
C ASP A 80 16.11 -6.57 8.47
N LEU A 81 16.36 -6.03 9.66
CA LEU A 81 16.53 -4.58 9.85
C LEU A 81 17.74 -4.02 9.09
N THR A 82 18.74 -4.84 8.76
CA THR A 82 19.84 -4.38 7.90
C THR A 82 19.37 -3.96 6.51
N ASP A 83 18.22 -4.46 6.07
CA ASP A 83 17.60 -4.15 4.78
C ASP A 83 16.46 -3.13 4.92
N ARG A 84 16.32 -2.44 6.07
CA ARG A 84 15.19 -1.53 6.36
C ARG A 84 14.95 -0.52 5.25
N ASP A 85 15.97 0.18 4.79
CA ASP A 85 15.79 1.23 3.78
C ASP A 85 15.33 0.66 2.43
N ALA A 86 15.81 -0.53 2.05
CA ALA A 86 15.34 -1.22 0.86
C ALA A 86 13.89 -1.72 1.03
N ALA A 87 13.52 -2.17 2.23
CA ALA A 87 12.16 -2.57 2.57
C ALA A 87 11.19 -1.39 2.54
N VAL A 88 11.58 -0.23 3.08
CA VAL A 88 10.81 1.02 3.01
C VAL A 88 10.63 1.48 1.56
N ALA A 89 11.66 1.38 0.72
CA ALA A 89 11.54 1.70 -0.70
C ALA A 89 10.51 0.81 -1.42
N VAL A 90 10.49 -0.49 -1.12
CA VAL A 90 9.48 -1.41 -1.66
C VAL A 90 8.06 -1.04 -1.20
N ILE A 91 7.90 -0.66 0.07
CA ILE A 91 6.60 -0.17 0.59
C ILE A 91 6.17 1.10 -0.17
N ASP A 92 7.07 2.07 -0.35
CA ASP A 92 6.76 3.29 -1.09
C ASP A 92 6.36 2.99 -2.54
N ASP A 93 7.10 2.12 -3.23
CA ASP A 93 6.83 1.75 -4.62
C ASP A 93 5.47 1.06 -4.80
N LEU A 94 5.10 0.16 -3.89
CA LEU A 94 3.79 -0.50 -3.90
C LEU A 94 2.66 0.52 -3.71
N LEU A 95 2.81 1.43 -2.74
CA LEU A 95 1.82 2.48 -2.47
C LEU A 95 1.75 3.49 -3.62
N ALA A 96 2.88 3.88 -4.21
CA ALA A 96 2.94 4.78 -5.36
C ALA A 96 2.25 4.18 -6.58
N THR A 97 2.53 2.90 -6.86
CA THR A 97 1.89 2.15 -7.95
C THR A 97 0.39 2.06 -7.74
N ALA A 98 -0.06 1.73 -6.52
CA ALA A 98 -1.48 1.68 -6.18
C ALA A 98 -2.15 3.05 -6.33
N GLN A 99 -1.47 4.14 -5.93
CA GLN A 99 -1.96 5.50 -6.06
C GLN A 99 -2.11 5.92 -7.53
N CYS A 100 -1.14 5.59 -8.38
CA CYS A 100 -1.22 5.81 -9.84
C CYS A 100 -2.41 5.06 -10.43
N LEU A 101 -2.53 3.77 -10.14
CA LEU A 101 -3.64 2.94 -10.63
C LEU A 101 -5.00 3.45 -10.16
N ALA A 102 -5.12 3.84 -8.88
CA ALA A 102 -6.37 4.40 -8.34
C ALA A 102 -6.75 5.73 -9.03
N THR A 103 -5.77 6.57 -9.35
CA THR A 103 -5.97 7.82 -10.12
C THR A 103 -6.51 7.50 -11.52
N GLU A 104 -5.86 6.58 -12.24
CA GLU A 104 -6.28 6.17 -13.58
C GLU A 104 -7.73 5.64 -13.59
N LEU A 105 -8.12 4.87 -12.57
CA LEU A 105 -9.46 4.30 -12.44
C LEU A 105 -10.57 5.33 -12.18
N VAL A 106 -10.22 6.54 -11.77
CA VAL A 106 -11.19 7.63 -11.53
C VAL A 106 -11.10 8.76 -12.56
N GLU A 107 -10.08 8.78 -13.41
CA GLU A 107 -9.98 9.70 -14.55
C GLU A 107 -10.78 9.24 -15.78
N VAL A 108 -11.34 8.02 -15.75
CA VAL A 108 -12.17 7.51 -16.85
C VAL A 108 -13.47 8.31 -17.02
N PRO A 109 -13.93 8.54 -18.26
CA PRO A 109 -15.24 9.15 -18.51
C PRO A 109 -16.36 8.34 -17.83
N ASP A 110 -17.39 9.05 -17.34
CA ASP A 110 -18.59 8.46 -16.72
C ASP A 110 -18.34 7.65 -15.43
N VAL A 111 -17.23 7.91 -14.72
CA VAL A 111 -17.02 7.34 -13.38
C VAL A 111 -18.15 7.72 -12.43
N GLY A 112 -18.70 6.74 -11.72
CA GLY A 112 -19.74 6.98 -10.72
C GLY A 112 -19.24 7.84 -9.57
N ALA A 113 -20.09 8.72 -9.02
CA ALA A 113 -19.72 9.64 -7.93
C ALA A 113 -19.13 8.92 -6.70
N ALA A 114 -19.64 7.73 -6.37
CA ALA A 114 -19.11 6.92 -5.27
C ALA A 114 -17.66 6.46 -5.52
N GLN A 115 -17.36 6.05 -6.75
CA GLN A 115 -16.02 5.60 -7.15
C GLN A 115 -15.04 6.78 -7.24
N ALA A 116 -15.47 7.94 -7.73
CA ALA A 116 -14.66 9.15 -7.71
C ALA A 116 -14.32 9.60 -6.28
N LEU A 117 -15.30 9.59 -5.37
CA LEU A 117 -15.08 9.92 -3.96
C LEU A 117 -14.13 8.92 -3.28
N CYS A 118 -14.35 7.62 -3.50
CA CYS A 118 -13.45 6.56 -3.01
C CYS A 118 -12.01 6.79 -3.50
N GLY A 119 -11.81 6.98 -4.81
CA GLY A 119 -10.47 7.23 -5.36
C GLY A 119 -9.80 8.48 -4.80
N SER A 120 -10.54 9.58 -4.57
CA SER A 120 -9.98 10.78 -3.92
C SER A 120 -9.49 10.52 -2.49
N ARG A 121 -10.23 9.71 -1.71
CA ARG A 121 -9.87 9.37 -0.33
C ARG A 121 -8.71 8.39 -0.30
N VAL A 122 -8.78 7.35 -1.12
CA VAL A 122 -7.71 6.35 -1.26
C VAL A 122 -6.41 7.04 -1.66
N THR A 123 -6.40 7.86 -2.72
CA THR A 123 -5.18 8.56 -3.16
C THR A 123 -4.60 9.48 -2.07
N THR A 124 -5.44 10.17 -1.30
CA THR A 124 -5.01 10.99 -0.15
C THR A 124 -4.40 10.14 0.96
N LEU A 125 -5.03 9.03 1.32
CA LEU A 125 -4.54 8.10 2.35
C LEU A 125 -3.23 7.44 1.92
N LEU A 126 -3.10 7.02 0.67
CA LEU A 126 -1.86 6.45 0.14
C LEU A 126 -0.73 7.48 0.12
N ALA A 127 -0.99 8.73 -0.27
CA ALA A 127 0.00 9.79 -0.18
C ALA A 127 0.47 10.05 1.26
N SER A 128 -0.45 10.03 2.23
CA SER A 128 -0.11 10.17 3.66
C SER A 128 0.69 8.97 4.18
N ALA A 129 0.29 7.74 3.82
CA ALA A 129 1.00 6.52 4.20
C ALA A 129 2.44 6.52 3.68
N ARG A 130 2.65 6.93 2.42
CA ARG A 130 3.97 7.08 1.81
C ARG A 130 4.83 8.06 2.59
N ALA A 131 4.31 9.27 2.85
CA ALA A 131 5.02 10.27 3.62
C ALA A 131 5.41 9.75 5.01
N LYS A 132 4.53 9.03 5.70
CA LYS A 132 4.82 8.42 7.02
C LYS A 132 5.87 7.32 6.94
N ALA A 133 5.76 6.42 5.95
CA ALA A 133 6.69 5.31 5.77
C ALA A 133 8.12 5.78 5.44
N THR A 134 8.26 6.86 4.66
CA THR A 134 9.58 7.39 4.28
C THR A 134 10.12 8.46 5.24
N GLY A 135 9.43 8.75 6.35
CA GLY A 135 9.84 9.78 7.32
C GLY A 135 9.68 11.22 6.83
N GLY A 136 8.81 11.47 5.85
CA GLY A 136 8.40 12.81 5.43
C GLY A 136 7.57 13.53 6.50
N ALA A 137 7.29 14.82 6.30
CA ALA A 137 6.40 15.57 7.20
C ALA A 137 4.94 15.13 6.96
N TRP A 138 4.25 14.75 8.04
CA TRP A 138 2.86 14.28 8.03
C TRP A 138 2.02 14.98 9.10
#